data_AF-A0A0K2V3D9-F1
#
_entry.id   AF-A0A0K2V3D9-F1
#
_cell.length_a   1.000
_cell.length_b   1.000
_cell.length_c   1.000
_cell.angle_alpha   90.00
_cell.angle_beta   90.00
_cell.angle_gamma   90.00
#
_symmetry.space_group_name_H-M   'P 1'
#
loop_
_entity.id
_entity.type
_entity.pdbx_description
1 polymer ?
#
loop_
_entity_poly.entity_id
_entity_poly.type
_entity_poly.pdbx_seq_one_letter_code
_entity_poly.pdbx_strand_id
1 'polypeptide(L)'
;FNYLFTYTKNQQPIYIEKLDLEIHKDYDGAVLITTVALASGVGRILFCKIYNLRFLTSYKMLMTSFLVIGSSLFVMPYTSIFFGYQIYVVILLCLLIGLFDGCLISLLSPIAGNFCSKTEKSQLVGIMVVILAIPAILGPPLAGILYDHQYNYKWTFQLAGIPMLIGTLFLFVLMKWVQLRNKNKMANEIQQFE
;
A
#
# COMPACT_ATOMS: atom_id res chain seq x y z
N PHE A 1 -2.88 -1.19 -8.31
CA PHE A 1 -2.88 -2.60 -7.86
C PHE A 1 -3.83 -3.51 -8.64
N ASN A 2 -5.08 -3.11 -8.99
CA ASN A 2 -6.01 -3.98 -9.75
C ASN A 2 -5.70 -4.22 -11.24
N TYR A 3 -4.72 -3.52 -11.83
CA TYR A 3 -4.32 -3.72 -13.24
C TYR A 3 -3.09 -4.63 -13.42
N LEU A 4 -2.52 -5.13 -12.31
CA LEU A 4 -1.41 -6.08 -12.35
C LEU A 4 -1.80 -7.47 -12.87
N PHE A 5 -3.08 -7.74 -13.13
CA PHE A 5 -3.61 -9.07 -13.44
C PHE A 5 -4.66 -9.10 -14.57
N THR A 6 -4.76 -8.05 -15.39
CA THR A 6 -5.73 -8.04 -16.49
C THR A 6 -5.22 -8.89 -17.67
N TYR A 7 -5.80 -10.08 -17.81
CA TYR A 7 -5.75 -10.97 -18.97
C TYR A 7 -5.96 -10.21 -20.29
N THR A 8 -4.92 -10.11 -21.12
CA THR A 8 -5.05 -9.76 -22.55
C THR A 8 -5.09 -11.03 -23.38
N LYS A 9 -6.28 -11.33 -23.89
CA LYS A 9 -6.69 -12.59 -24.52
C LYS A 9 -6.11 -12.89 -25.92
N ASN A 10 -5.02 -12.26 -26.39
CA ASN A 10 -4.60 -12.49 -27.79
C ASN A 10 -3.13 -12.23 -28.19
N GLN A 11 -2.18 -12.32 -27.25
CA GLN A 11 -0.79 -12.68 -27.58
C GLN A 11 -0.29 -13.63 -26.50
N GLN A 12 0.41 -14.68 -26.93
CA GLN A 12 0.63 -15.93 -26.19
C GLN A 12 1.06 -15.74 -24.73
N PRO A 13 0.32 -16.30 -23.75
CA PRO A 13 0.61 -16.11 -22.33
C PRO A 13 1.71 -17.08 -21.87
N ILE A 14 2.93 -16.56 -21.76
CA ILE A 14 4.09 -17.27 -21.18
C ILE A 14 3.88 -17.56 -19.67
N TYR A 15 2.86 -16.97 -19.04
CA TYR A 15 2.60 -17.04 -17.60
C TYR A 15 1.85 -18.29 -17.11
N ILE A 16 1.12 -19.01 -17.97
CA ILE A 16 0.14 -20.01 -17.49
C ILE A 16 0.76 -21.42 -17.42
N GLU A 17 1.55 -21.84 -18.41
CA GLU A 17 2.01 -23.24 -18.47
C GLU A 17 3.17 -23.56 -17.52
N LYS A 18 4.04 -22.58 -17.20
CA LYS A 18 5.20 -22.82 -16.32
C LYS A 18 4.92 -22.62 -14.84
N LEU A 19 3.81 -21.96 -14.50
CA LEU A 19 3.33 -21.85 -13.12
C LEU A 19 2.31 -22.96 -12.79
N ASP A 20 1.60 -23.50 -13.78
CA ASP A 20 0.73 -24.68 -13.63
C ASP A 20 1.50 -25.97 -13.29
N LEU A 21 2.78 -26.08 -13.67
CA LEU A 21 3.58 -27.30 -13.47
C LEU A 21 4.26 -27.40 -12.09
N GLU A 22 4.38 -26.30 -11.32
CA GLU A 22 4.88 -26.34 -9.93
C GLU A 22 3.78 -26.12 -8.86
N ILE A 23 2.61 -25.57 -9.22
CA ILE A 23 1.53 -25.23 -8.26
C ILE A 23 0.30 -26.13 -8.45
N HIS A 24 0.47 -27.40 -8.79
CA HIS A 24 -0.64 -28.36 -8.78
C HIS A 24 -0.99 -28.88 -7.36
N LYS A 25 -0.87 -28.05 -6.32
CA LYS A 25 -1.32 -28.37 -4.95
C LYS A 25 -1.45 -27.12 -4.07
N ASP A 26 -2.43 -26.26 -4.37
CA ASP A 26 -3.63 -26.16 -3.52
C ASP A 26 -4.49 -24.89 -3.74
N TYR A 27 -4.05 -23.81 -4.40
CA TYR A 27 -4.90 -22.60 -4.54
C TYR A 27 -4.68 -21.76 -5.80
N ASP A 28 -5.79 -21.33 -6.42
CA ASP A 28 -5.82 -20.40 -7.55
C ASP A 28 -5.51 -18.97 -7.09
N GLY A 29 -4.52 -18.34 -7.73
CA GLY A 29 -4.15 -16.93 -7.48
C GLY A 29 -5.34 -15.97 -7.61
N ALA A 30 -6.38 -16.35 -8.37
CA ALA A 30 -7.63 -15.61 -8.47
C ALA A 30 -8.34 -15.42 -7.12
N VAL A 31 -8.30 -16.43 -6.23
CA VAL A 31 -8.91 -16.34 -4.88
C VAL A 31 -8.23 -15.27 -4.04
N LEU A 32 -6.90 -15.19 -4.14
CA LEU A 32 -6.11 -14.23 -3.39
C LEU A 32 -6.37 -12.80 -3.88
N ILE A 33 -6.37 -12.60 -5.20
CA ILE A 33 -6.67 -11.31 -5.83
C ILE A 33 -8.07 -10.83 -5.45
N THR A 34 -9.06 -11.73 -5.50
CA THR A 34 -10.45 -11.42 -5.14
C THR A 34 -10.56 -11.04 -3.66
N THR A 35 -9.85 -11.75 -2.78
CA THR A 35 -9.81 -11.44 -1.34
C THR A 35 -9.25 -10.04 -1.08
N VAL A 36 -8.14 -9.68 -1.73
CA VAL A 36 -7.53 -8.34 -1.63
C VAL A 36 -8.51 -7.27 -2.14
N ALA A 37 -9.17 -7.51 -3.28
CA ALA A 37 -10.12 -6.58 -3.87
C ALA A 37 -11.34 -6.33 -2.97
N LEU A 38 -11.93 -7.41 -2.42
CA LEU A 38 -13.05 -7.32 -1.48
C LEU A 38 -12.64 -6.60 -0.19
N ALA A 39 -11.49 -6.96 0.39
CA ALA A 39 -10.96 -6.30 1.57
C ALA A 39 -10.69 -4.81 1.33
N SER A 40 -10.20 -4.43 0.14
CA SER A 40 -10.01 -3.03 -0.26
C SER A 40 -11.33 -2.27 -0.35
N GLY A 41 -12.37 -2.88 -0.92
CA GLY A 41 -13.72 -2.31 -0.93
C GLY A 41 -14.25 -2.05 0.48
N VAL A 42 -14.12 -3.03 1.38
CA VAL A 42 -14.52 -2.91 2.80
C VAL A 42 -13.69 -1.85 3.52
N GLY A 43 -12.38 -1.82 3.31
CA GLY A 43 -11.47 -0.85 3.92
C GLY A 43 -11.85 0.58 3.56
N ARG A 44 -12.20 0.85 2.30
CA ARG A 44 -12.65 2.17 1.87
C ARG A 44 -13.86 2.66 2.68
N ILE A 45 -14.85 1.80 2.91
CA ILE A 45 -16.08 2.14 3.65
C ILE A 45 -15.76 2.37 5.14
N LEU A 46 -15.04 1.44 5.77
CA LEU A 46 -14.73 1.50 7.20
C LEU A 46 -13.86 2.71 7.53
N PHE A 47 -12.77 2.93 6.81
CA PHE A 47 -11.83 4.01 7.11
C PHE A 47 -12.38 5.39 6.74
N CYS A 48 -13.23 5.52 5.72
CA CYS A 48 -13.99 6.75 5.49
C CYS A 48 -14.86 7.11 6.70
N LYS A 49 -15.53 6.12 7.31
CA LYS A 49 -16.36 6.35 8.50
C LYS A 49 -15.50 6.73 9.72
N ILE A 50 -14.39 6.03 9.94
CA ILE A 50 -13.45 6.31 11.04
C ILE A 50 -12.88 7.74 10.92
N TYR A 51 -12.50 8.14 9.71
CA TYR A 51 -11.98 9.49 9.46
C TYR A 51 -13.03 10.57 9.77
N ASN A 52 -14.29 10.35 9.38
CA ASN A 52 -15.39 11.28 9.65
C ASN A 52 -15.69 11.44 11.15
N LEU A 53 -15.39 10.42 11.96
CA LEU A 53 -15.55 10.48 13.42
C LEU A 53 -14.46 11.32 14.12
N ARG A 54 -13.61 12.05 13.38
CA ARG A 54 -12.52 12.92 13.90
C ARG A 54 -11.52 12.21 14.81
N PHE A 55 -11.54 10.88 14.85
CA PHE A 55 -10.78 10.11 15.84
C PHE A 55 -9.27 10.16 15.59
N LEU A 56 -8.85 10.31 14.32
CA LEU A 56 -7.45 10.33 13.91
C LEU A 56 -7.20 11.36 12.80
N THR A 57 -6.03 12.00 12.83
CA THR A 57 -5.58 12.88 11.76
C THR A 57 -5.23 12.06 10.50
N SER A 58 -5.55 12.58 9.31
CA SER A 58 -5.37 11.85 8.04
C SER A 58 -3.96 11.31 7.86
N TYR A 59 -2.93 12.07 8.26
CA TYR A 59 -1.54 11.62 8.13
C TYR A 59 -1.16 10.47 9.08
N LYS A 60 -1.76 10.37 10.29
CA LYS A 60 -1.47 9.26 11.22
C LYS A 60 -2.03 7.95 10.68
N MET A 61 -3.25 8.01 10.18
CA MET A 61 -3.90 6.89 9.52
C MET A 61 -3.13 6.44 8.26
N LEU A 62 -2.66 7.39 7.44
CA LEU A 62 -1.81 7.09 6.29
C LEU A 62 -0.51 6.37 6.70
N MET A 63 0.16 6.87 7.75
CA MET A 63 1.39 6.28 8.27
C MET A 63 1.15 4.85 8.77
N THR A 64 0.07 4.60 9.51
CA THR A 64 -0.28 3.26 9.98
C THR A 64 -0.57 2.32 8.83
N SER A 65 -1.23 2.78 7.76
CA SER A 65 -1.51 1.97 6.58
C SER A 65 -0.24 1.55 5.86
N PHE A 66 0.67 2.49 5.58
CA PHE A 66 1.95 2.14 4.92
C PHE A 66 2.81 1.21 5.78
N LEU A 67 2.80 1.37 7.10
CA LEU A 67 3.52 0.49 8.01
C LEU A 67 2.98 -0.94 7.95
N VAL A 68 1.66 -1.11 8.01
CA VAL A 68 1.02 -2.44 7.99
C VAL A 68 1.17 -3.12 6.64
N ILE A 69 0.99 -2.39 5.52
CA ILE A 69 1.16 -2.97 4.18
C ILE A 69 2.64 -3.34 3.94
N GLY A 70 3.56 -2.43 4.27
CA GLY A 70 4.99 -2.65 4.09
C GLY A 70 5.52 -3.82 4.92
N SER A 71 5.08 -3.94 6.19
CA SER A 71 5.45 -5.06 7.04
C SER A 71 4.84 -6.37 6.56
N SER A 72 3.58 -6.37 6.12
CA SER A 72 2.90 -7.56 5.59
C SER A 72 3.59 -8.09 4.34
N LEU A 73 3.98 -7.20 3.40
CA LEU A 73 4.74 -7.56 2.20
C LEU A 73 6.13 -8.12 2.54
N PHE A 74 6.79 -7.57 3.56
CA PHE A 74 8.10 -8.06 3.98
C PHE A 74 8.02 -9.44 4.64
N VAL A 75 6.95 -9.73 5.40
CA VAL A 75 6.70 -11.01 6.07
C VAL A 75 6.26 -12.10 5.09
N MET A 76 5.51 -11.73 4.04
CA MET A 76 4.96 -12.64 3.03
C MET A 76 5.94 -13.71 2.50
N PRO A 77 7.16 -13.37 2.03
CA PRO A 77 8.11 -14.38 1.54
C PRO A 77 8.61 -15.35 2.61
N TYR A 78 8.61 -14.96 3.88
CA TYR A 78 9.07 -15.81 5.00
C TYR A 78 8.01 -16.78 5.49
N THR A 79 6.73 -16.54 5.18
CA THR A 79 5.64 -17.45 5.58
C THR A 79 5.81 -18.87 5.04
N SER A 80 6.40 -18.99 3.84
CA SER A 80 6.76 -20.27 3.22
C SER A 80 7.74 -21.10 4.07
N ILE A 81 8.67 -20.43 4.76
CA ILE A 81 9.78 -21.07 5.48
C ILE A 81 9.37 -21.43 6.91
N PHE A 82 8.62 -20.56 7.58
CA PHE A 82 8.30 -20.70 9.02
C PHE A 82 6.97 -21.42 9.32
N PHE A 83 5.97 -21.26 8.45
CA PHE A 83 4.60 -21.71 8.72
C PHE A 83 4.14 -22.83 7.78
N GLY A 84 5.04 -23.39 6.96
CA GLY A 84 4.74 -24.53 6.10
C GLY A 84 3.60 -24.29 5.12
N TYR A 85 3.53 -23.09 4.52
CA TYR A 85 2.46 -22.69 3.59
C TYR A 85 1.04 -22.76 4.18
N GLN A 86 0.89 -22.54 5.50
CA GLN A 86 -0.43 -22.40 6.11
C GLN A 86 -1.25 -21.29 5.41
N ILE A 87 -2.24 -21.72 4.63
CA ILE A 87 -3.05 -20.88 3.76
C ILE A 87 -3.76 -19.76 4.52
N TYR A 88 -4.17 -20.03 5.76
CA TYR A 88 -4.84 -19.06 6.62
C TYR A 88 -3.98 -17.81 6.88
N VAL A 89 -2.66 -17.98 6.99
CA VAL A 89 -1.72 -16.87 7.23
C VAL A 89 -1.61 -16.00 5.99
N VAL A 90 -1.54 -16.61 4.80
CA VAL A 90 -1.46 -15.88 3.52
C VAL A 90 -2.74 -15.11 3.25
N ILE A 91 -3.90 -15.71 3.48
CA ILE A 91 -5.21 -15.05 3.36
C ILE A 91 -5.31 -13.88 4.34
N LEU A 92 -4.88 -14.05 5.60
CA LEU A 92 -4.90 -12.98 6.59
C LEU A 92 -4.01 -11.81 6.17
N LEU A 93 -2.80 -12.08 5.68
CA LEU A 93 -1.89 -11.03 5.17
C LEU A 93 -2.50 -10.31 3.97
N CYS A 94 -3.12 -11.03 3.03
CA CYS A 94 -3.80 -10.42 1.89
C CYS A 94 -5.03 -9.60 2.29
N LEU A 95 -5.77 -10.02 3.30
CA LEU A 95 -6.86 -9.25 3.87
C LEU A 95 -6.33 -7.95 4.48
N LEU A 96 -5.26 -8.00 5.26
CA LEU A 96 -4.61 -6.81 5.81
C LEU A 96 -4.12 -5.86 4.71
N ILE A 97 -3.37 -6.39 3.72
CA ILE A 97 -2.88 -5.59 2.58
C ILE A 97 -4.05 -4.92 1.86
N GLY A 98 -5.11 -5.67 1.52
CA GLY A 98 -6.28 -5.11 0.84
C GLY A 98 -7.01 -4.06 1.67
N LEU A 99 -7.26 -4.35 2.95
CA LEU A 99 -7.97 -3.47 3.87
C LEU A 99 -7.26 -2.10 4.03
N PHE A 100 -5.93 -2.13 4.21
CA PHE A 100 -5.13 -0.92 4.37
C PHE A 100 -4.83 -0.23 3.03
N ASP A 101 -4.74 -0.95 1.91
CA ASP A 101 -4.65 -0.34 0.57
C ASP A 101 -5.92 0.47 0.24
N GLY A 102 -7.09 -0.06 0.62
CA GLY A 102 -8.36 0.67 0.54
C GLY A 102 -8.35 1.95 1.38
N CYS A 103 -7.73 1.92 2.56
CA CYS A 103 -7.54 3.10 3.41
C CYS A 103 -6.67 4.16 2.72
N LEU A 104 -5.55 3.78 2.09
CA LEU A 104 -4.67 4.72 1.38
C LEU A 104 -5.44 5.54 0.34
N ILE A 105 -6.27 4.88 -0.47
CA ILE A 105 -7.06 5.52 -1.53
C ILE A 105 -8.11 6.48 -0.94
N SER A 106 -8.80 6.07 0.11
CA SER A 106 -9.79 6.91 0.80
C SER A 106 -9.17 8.14 1.46
N LEU A 107 -7.90 8.07 1.87
CA LEU A 107 -7.23 9.15 2.59
C LEU A 107 -6.66 10.24 1.70
N LEU A 108 -6.48 10.02 0.40
CA LEU A 108 -5.95 11.05 -0.51
C LEU A 108 -6.81 12.32 -0.52
N SER A 109 -8.14 12.18 -0.50
CA SER A 109 -9.05 13.34 -0.46
C SER A 109 -8.94 14.16 0.84
N PRO A 110 -9.02 13.55 2.03
CA PRO A 110 -8.67 14.19 3.30
C PRO A 110 -7.31 14.88 3.33
N ILE A 111 -6.27 14.22 2.81
CA ILE A 111 -4.90 14.74 2.82
C ILE A 111 -4.80 15.96 1.90
N ALA A 112 -5.28 15.85 0.65
CA ALA A 112 -5.35 16.98 -0.28
C ALA A 112 -6.15 18.15 0.31
N GLY A 113 -7.19 17.85 1.09
CA GLY A 113 -8.00 18.82 1.79
C GLY A 113 -7.25 19.67 2.82
N ASN A 114 -6.10 19.20 3.31
CA ASN A 114 -5.23 19.93 4.26
C ASN A 114 -4.22 20.85 3.56
N PHE A 115 -3.95 20.64 2.26
CA PHE A 115 -2.95 21.39 1.51
C PHE A 115 -3.55 22.41 0.54
N CYS A 116 -4.74 22.13 -0.01
CA CYS A 116 -5.36 22.96 -1.04
C CYS A 116 -6.64 23.67 -0.57
N SER A 117 -6.88 24.82 -1.20
CA SER A 117 -8.17 25.52 -1.17
C SER A 117 -9.27 24.67 -1.83
N LYS A 118 -10.55 24.85 -1.47
CA LYS A 118 -11.67 23.98 -1.93
C LYS A 118 -11.74 23.81 -3.46
N THR A 119 -11.32 24.82 -4.22
CA THR A 119 -11.31 24.86 -5.69
C THR A 119 -10.26 23.95 -6.33
N GLU A 120 -9.14 23.68 -5.66
CA GLU A 120 -8.00 22.94 -6.24
C GLU A 120 -7.90 21.49 -5.73
N LYS A 121 -8.76 21.09 -4.78
CA LYS A 121 -8.69 19.78 -4.13
C LYS A 121 -8.83 18.61 -5.11
N SER A 122 -9.78 18.69 -6.04
CA SER A 122 -10.00 17.63 -7.03
C SER A 122 -8.79 17.46 -7.96
N GLN A 123 -8.16 18.56 -8.35
CA GLN A 123 -6.95 18.55 -9.18
C GLN A 123 -5.78 17.90 -8.43
N LEU A 124 -5.57 18.25 -7.16
CA LEU A 124 -4.50 17.65 -6.35
C LEU A 124 -4.71 16.15 -6.17
N VAL A 125 -5.94 15.71 -5.84
CA VAL A 125 -6.26 14.27 -5.72
C VAL A 125 -6.00 13.55 -7.03
N GLY A 126 -6.38 14.14 -8.17
CA GLY A 126 -6.09 13.59 -9.49
C GLY A 126 -4.60 13.41 -9.75
N ILE A 127 -3.78 14.43 -9.46
CA ILE A 127 -2.32 14.38 -9.59
C ILE A 127 -1.74 13.27 -8.69
N MET A 128 -2.20 13.15 -7.45
CA MET A 128 -1.73 12.11 -6.54
C MET A 128 -2.06 10.70 -7.06
N VAL A 129 -3.26 10.49 -7.62
CA VAL A 129 -3.65 9.20 -8.21
C VAL A 129 -2.79 8.87 -9.44
N VAL A 130 -2.46 9.85 -10.26
CA VAL A 130 -1.54 9.66 -11.41
C VAL A 130 -0.15 9.24 -10.92
N ILE A 131 0.37 9.86 -9.86
CA ILE A 131 1.65 9.47 -9.26
C ILE A 131 1.60 8.02 -8.75
N LEU A 132 0.47 7.60 -8.16
CA LEU A 132 0.27 6.21 -7.70
C LEU A 132 0.10 5.20 -8.85
N ALA A 133 -0.34 5.64 -10.02
CA ALA A 133 -0.51 4.78 -11.19
C ALA A 133 0.84 4.34 -11.78
N ILE A 134 1.87 5.19 -11.74
CA ILE A 134 3.22 4.90 -12.26
C ILE A 134 3.81 3.60 -11.67
N PRO A 135 3.97 3.45 -10.34
CA PRO A 135 4.49 2.21 -9.76
C PRO A 135 3.55 1.01 -9.96
N ALA A 136 2.24 1.25 -10.11
CA ALA A 136 1.30 0.17 -10.40
C ALA A 136 1.48 -0.41 -11.82
N ILE A 137 1.88 0.42 -12.80
CA ILE A 137 2.18 -0.01 -14.17
C ILE A 137 3.57 -0.65 -14.26
N LEU A 138 4.55 -0.09 -13.54
CA LEU A 138 5.93 -0.61 -13.54
C LEU A 138 6.11 -1.88 -12.70
N GLY A 139 5.24 -2.10 -11.71
CA GLY A 139 5.28 -3.27 -10.83
C GLY A 139 5.35 -4.62 -11.55
N PRO A 140 4.43 -4.96 -12.47
CA PRO A 140 4.46 -6.24 -13.18
C PRO A 140 5.71 -6.45 -14.05
N PRO A 141 6.14 -5.49 -14.90
CA PRO A 141 7.37 -5.63 -15.68
C PRO A 141 8.61 -5.83 -14.79
N LEU A 142 8.73 -5.05 -13.70
CA LEU A 142 9.84 -5.21 -12.77
C LEU A 142 9.80 -6.59 -12.10
N ALA A 143 8.62 -7.05 -11.66
CA ALA A 143 8.42 -8.36 -11.07
C ALA A 143 8.81 -9.50 -12.02
N GLY A 144 8.48 -9.40 -13.31
CA GLY A 144 8.86 -10.36 -14.34
C GLY A 144 10.37 -10.44 -14.53
N ILE A 145 11.03 -9.29 -14.72
CA ILE A 145 12.49 -9.22 -14.90
C ILE A 145 13.22 -9.78 -13.67
N LEU A 146 12.77 -9.45 -12.47
CA LEU A 146 13.34 -9.96 -11.21
C LEU A 146 13.19 -11.48 -11.10
N TYR A 147 12.05 -12.02 -11.53
CA TYR A 147 11.83 -13.45 -11.57
C TYR A 147 12.74 -14.15 -12.57
N ASP A 148 12.91 -13.58 -13.77
CA ASP A 148 13.76 -14.16 -14.82
C ASP A 148 15.24 -14.24 -14.40
N HIS A 149 15.70 -13.31 -13.54
CA HIS A 149 17.08 -13.31 -13.06
C HIS A 149 17.35 -14.21 -11.84
N GLN A 150 16.40 -14.33 -10.91
CA GLN A 150 16.61 -14.99 -9.61
C GLN A 150 15.81 -16.31 -9.47
N TYR A 151 14.92 -16.61 -10.42
CA TYR A 151 13.96 -17.72 -10.39
C TYR A 151 13.16 -17.78 -9.07
N ASN A 152 12.97 -16.65 -8.38
CA ASN A 152 12.32 -16.60 -7.08
C ASN A 152 11.63 -15.25 -6.84
N TYR A 153 10.36 -15.30 -6.41
CA TYR A 153 9.55 -14.11 -6.13
C TYR A 153 9.86 -13.42 -4.79
N LYS A 154 10.71 -14.01 -3.92
CA LYS A 154 11.08 -13.42 -2.61
C LYS A 154 11.54 -11.97 -2.74
N TRP A 155 12.42 -11.70 -3.71
CA TRP A 155 12.96 -10.37 -3.95
C TRP A 155 11.92 -9.38 -4.45
N THR A 156 10.95 -9.83 -5.25
CA THR A 156 9.85 -9.00 -5.75
C THR A 156 8.97 -8.47 -4.62
N PHE A 157 8.60 -9.34 -3.66
CA PHE A 157 7.80 -8.92 -2.50
C PHE A 157 8.58 -7.98 -1.57
N GLN A 158 9.86 -8.24 -1.34
CA GLN A 158 10.70 -7.36 -0.53
C GLN A 158 10.90 -6.00 -1.19
N LEU A 159 11.16 -5.95 -2.49
CA LEU A 159 11.29 -4.70 -3.24
C LEU A 159 9.98 -3.90 -3.30
N ALA A 160 8.82 -4.55 -3.21
CA ALA A 160 7.53 -3.85 -3.07
C ALA A 160 7.34 -3.26 -1.65
N GLY A 161 7.77 -3.97 -0.60
CA GLY A 161 7.60 -3.54 0.80
C GLY A 161 8.60 -2.47 1.27
N ILE A 162 9.86 -2.56 0.86
CA ILE A 162 10.94 -1.61 1.23
C ILE A 162 10.55 -0.14 0.97
N PRO A 163 10.08 0.27 -0.23
CA PRO A 163 9.72 1.66 -0.48
C PRO A 163 8.54 2.14 0.39
N MET A 164 7.61 1.25 0.76
CA MET A 164 6.54 1.60 1.70
C MET A 164 7.06 1.84 3.12
N LEU A 165 8.02 1.03 3.57
CA LEU A 165 8.68 1.22 4.87
C LEU A 165 9.53 2.50 4.88
N ILE A 166 10.30 2.76 3.83
CA ILE A 166 11.06 4.00 3.67
C ILE A 166 10.12 5.21 3.66
N GLY A 167 9.01 5.14 2.92
CA GLY A 167 7.98 6.18 2.91
C GLY A 167 7.38 6.42 4.29
N THR A 168 7.15 5.37 5.07
CA THR A 168 6.67 5.48 6.46
C THR A 168 7.69 6.19 7.37
N LEU A 169 8.96 5.82 7.28
CA LEU A 169 10.04 6.47 8.02
C LEU A 169 10.18 7.94 7.64
N PHE A 170 10.10 8.24 6.35
CA PHE A 170 10.15 9.61 5.84
C PHE A 170 8.99 10.45 6.38
N LEU A 171 7.76 9.94 6.33
CA LEU A 171 6.58 10.60 6.90
C LEU A 171 6.73 10.81 8.40
N PHE A 172 7.27 9.84 9.13
CA PHE A 172 7.51 9.96 10.57
C PHE A 172 8.50 11.08 10.91
N VAL A 173 9.64 11.14 10.21
CA VAL A 173 10.65 12.18 10.39
C VAL A 173 10.07 13.56 10.06
N LEU A 174 9.37 13.68 8.92
CA LEU A 174 8.73 14.92 8.50
C LEU A 174 7.71 15.40 9.54
N MET A 175 6.88 14.50 10.07
CA MET A 175 5.92 14.83 11.11
C MET A 175 6.57 15.31 12.40
N LYS A 176 7.62 14.61 12.86
CA LYS A 176 8.37 15.03 14.06
C LYS A 176 9.00 16.40 13.84
N TRP A 177 9.56 16.66 12.67
CA TRP A 177 10.15 17.94 12.32
C TRP A 177 9.12 19.08 12.31
N VAL A 178 7.94 18.86 11.72
CA VAL A 178 6.84 19.84 11.72
C VAL A 178 6.34 20.13 13.15
N GLN A 179 6.20 19.10 13.99
CA GLN A 179 5.79 19.28 15.38
C GLN A 179 6.80 20.10 16.19
N LEU A 180 8.09 19.84 16.00
CA LEU A 180 9.16 20.61 16.64
C LEU A 180 9.15 22.08 16.18
N ARG A 181 9.00 22.32 14.88
CA ARG A 181 8.90 23.67 14.33
C ARG A 181 7.72 24.45 14.91
N ASN A 182 6.56 23.81 15.05
CA ASN A 182 5.38 24.45 15.65
C ASN A 182 5.58 24.75 17.13
N LYS A 183 6.20 23.85 17.91
CA LYS A 183 6.55 24.11 19.31
C LYS A 183 7.51 25.28 19.46
N ASN A 184 8.55 25.35 18.62
CA ASN A 184 9.53 26.42 18.66
C ASN A 184 8.91 27.78 18.29
N LYS A 185 7.97 27.82 17.33
CA LYS A 185 7.21 29.05 17.03
C LYS A 185 6.39 29.53 18.22
N MET A 186 5.65 28.64 18.88
CA MET A 186 4.86 29.00 20.07
C MET A 186 5.75 29.48 21.23
N ALA A 187 6.90 28.85 21.45
CA ALA A 187 7.85 29.27 22.47
C ALA A 187 8.40 30.68 22.19
N ASN A 188 8.73 30.99 20.93
CA ASN A 188 9.22 32.30 20.53
C ASN A 188 8.13 33.38 20.62
N GLU A 189 6.87 33.06 20.30
CA GLU A 189 5.74 33.99 20.45
C GLU A 189 5.49 34.32 21.92
N ILE A 190 5.53 33.33 22.83
CA ILE A 190 5.38 33.56 24.28
C ILE A 190 6.49 34.46 24.83
N GLN A 191 7.74 34.27 24.37
CA GLN A 191 8.87 35.12 24.76
C GLN A 191 8.80 36.56 24.23
N GLN A 192 7.95 36.86 23.23
CA GLN A 192 7.75 38.24 22.75
C GLN A 192 6.69 39.00 23.57
N PHE A 193 5.95 38.32 24.44
CA PHE A 193 4.93 38.92 25.32
C PHE A 193 5.39 39.07 26.78
N GLU A 194 6.60 38.61 27.12
CA GLU A 194 7.29 38.85 28.40
C GLU A 194 8.31 40.00 28.27
#